data_AF-A0ABD0QKJ8-F1
#
_entry.id   AF-A0ABD0QKJ8-F1
#
_cell.length_a   1.000
_cell.length_b   1.000
_cell.length_c   1.000
_cell.angle_alpha   90.00
_cell.angle_beta   90.00
_cell.angle_gamma   90.00
#
_symmetry.space_group_name_H-M   'P 1'
#
loop_
_entity.id
_entity.type
_entity.pdbx_description
1 polymer ?
#
loop_
_entity_poly.entity_id
_entity_poly.type
_entity_poly.pdbx_seq_one_letter_code
_entity_poly.pdbx_strand_id
1 'polypeptide(L)'
;MFAGGLREMQQTEIPVHGVTYTAMTKLLDFIYTSELELDLDTVQEVLCAATLLQVQDVIGFCCDFLFSWLDDDNILEVEKLADIYGLNQLGEKIRSYLLKNIQTFSRTPVYRKLPPEKILSVLSSNDLEVNSENEVFEAALHYHYTPEQVEKDEVCLQ
;
A
#
# COMPACT_ATOMS: atom_id res chain seq x y z
N MET A 1 18.23 -22.32 -4.79
CA MET A 1 17.35 -23.45 -5.20
C MET A 1 18.08 -24.37 -6.17
N PHE A 2 18.40 -23.91 -7.38
CA PHE A 2 19.07 -24.73 -8.41
C PHE A 2 20.61 -24.75 -8.30
N ALA A 3 21.18 -23.78 -7.60
CA ALA A 3 22.59 -23.73 -7.24
C ALA A 3 22.72 -23.67 -5.71
N GLY A 4 23.79 -24.24 -5.15
CA GLY A 4 24.11 -24.17 -3.71
C GLY A 4 24.07 -25.48 -2.92
N GLY A 5 23.97 -26.64 -3.57
CA GLY A 5 24.10 -27.96 -2.92
C GLY A 5 22.91 -28.40 -2.06
N LEU A 6 21.79 -27.68 -2.15
CA LEU A 6 20.53 -28.07 -1.52
C LEU A 6 19.88 -29.24 -2.27
N ARG A 7 18.92 -29.92 -1.63
CA ARG A 7 18.30 -31.14 -2.17
C ARG A 7 17.64 -30.90 -3.53
N GLU A 8 17.06 -29.71 -3.69
CA GLU A 8 16.37 -29.24 -4.90
C GLU A 8 17.27 -29.27 -6.15
N MET A 9 18.59 -29.15 -5.99
CA MET A 9 19.56 -29.23 -7.09
C MET A 9 19.52 -30.58 -7.82
N GLN A 10 19.20 -31.66 -7.11
CA GLN A 10 19.21 -33.03 -7.67
C GLN A 10 17.82 -33.49 -8.11
N GLN A 11 16.79 -32.65 -7.96
CA GLN A 11 15.41 -32.99 -8.27
C GLN A 11 15.03 -32.44 -9.65
N THR A 12 14.32 -33.25 -10.43
CA THR A 12 13.73 -32.83 -11.72
C THR A 12 12.45 -32.02 -11.55
N GLU A 13 11.79 -32.18 -10.41
CA GLU A 13 10.55 -31.48 -10.05
C GLU A 13 10.69 -30.92 -8.64
N ILE A 14 10.32 -29.64 -8.46
CA ILE A 14 10.39 -28.96 -7.18
C ILE A 14 9.02 -28.35 -6.90
N PRO A 15 8.36 -28.72 -5.77
CA PRO A 15 7.11 -28.10 -5.41
C PRO A 15 7.38 -26.72 -4.81
N VAL A 16 6.80 -25.68 -5.42
CA VAL A 16 6.86 -24.32 -4.89
C VAL A 16 5.64 -24.09 -4.01
N HIS A 17 5.87 -23.90 -2.70
CA HIS A 17 4.81 -23.69 -1.73
C HIS A 17 4.53 -22.19 -1.56
N GLY A 18 3.28 -21.83 -1.25
CA GLY A 18 2.88 -20.43 -1.03
C GLY A 18 2.69 -19.62 -2.31
N VAL A 19 2.74 -20.26 -3.49
CA VAL A 19 2.50 -19.62 -4.79
C VAL A 19 1.32 -20.31 -5.46
N THR A 20 0.39 -19.53 -5.97
CA THR A 20 -0.76 -20.04 -6.75
C THR A 20 -0.32 -20.40 -8.17
N TYR A 21 -1.06 -21.29 -8.82
CA TYR A 21 -0.81 -21.64 -10.21
C TYR A 21 -0.84 -20.41 -11.13
N THR A 22 -1.85 -19.55 -10.97
CA THR A 22 -2.03 -18.32 -11.76
C THR A 22 -0.84 -17.37 -11.60
N ALA A 23 -0.39 -17.13 -10.37
CA ALA A 23 0.75 -16.26 -10.11
C ALA A 23 2.05 -16.82 -10.70
N MET A 24 2.28 -18.13 -10.57
CA MET A 24 3.46 -18.77 -11.16
C MET A 24 3.45 -18.67 -12.70
N THR A 25 2.31 -18.90 -13.34
CA THR A 25 2.18 -18.78 -14.80
C THR A 25 2.51 -17.36 -15.25
N LYS A 26 1.88 -16.33 -14.65
CA LYS A 26 2.16 -14.92 -15.00
C LYS A 26 3.63 -14.55 -14.78
N LEU A 27 4.26 -15.05 -13.70
CA LEU A 27 5.69 -14.82 -13.45
C LEU A 27 6.59 -15.49 -14.49
N LEU A 28 6.27 -16.73 -14.90
CA LEU A 28 7.02 -17.41 -15.96
C LEU A 28 6.87 -16.70 -17.29
N ASP A 29 5.65 -16.31 -17.65
CA ASP A 29 5.38 -15.55 -18.87
C ASP A 29 6.22 -14.26 -18.88
N PHE A 30 6.26 -13.53 -17.77
CA PHE A 30 7.12 -12.36 -17.62
C PHE A 30 8.62 -12.69 -17.77
N ILE A 31 9.11 -13.76 -17.12
CA ILE A 31 10.53 -14.14 -17.22
C ILE A 31 10.95 -14.45 -18.66
N TYR A 32 10.05 -15.03 -19.47
CA TYR A 32 10.34 -15.41 -20.85
C TYR A 32 10.05 -14.31 -21.88
N THR A 33 9.10 -13.41 -21.61
CA THR A 33 8.62 -12.41 -22.58
C THR A 33 8.90 -10.96 -22.18
N SER A 34 9.21 -10.70 -20.91
CA SER A 34 9.24 -9.37 -20.28
C SER A 34 7.90 -8.62 -20.30
N GLU A 35 6.80 -9.33 -20.57
CA GLU A 35 5.44 -8.78 -20.55
C GLU A 35 4.68 -9.33 -19.34
N LEU A 36 3.92 -8.47 -18.66
CA LEU A 36 3.12 -8.85 -17.50
C LEU A 36 1.78 -8.13 -17.54
N GLU A 37 0.71 -8.92 -17.54
CA GLU A 37 -0.66 -8.42 -17.38
C GLU A 37 -1.10 -8.60 -15.93
N LEU A 38 -1.57 -7.52 -15.30
CA LEU A 38 -2.08 -7.52 -13.93
C LEU A 38 -3.56 -7.12 -13.91
N ASP A 39 -4.29 -7.79 -13.03
CA ASP A 39 -5.69 -7.51 -12.73
C ASP A 39 -5.82 -7.23 -11.23
N LEU A 40 -6.84 -6.48 -10.81
CA LEU A 40 -7.08 -6.22 -9.38
C LEU A 40 -7.29 -7.51 -8.57
N ASP A 41 -7.87 -8.54 -9.20
CA ASP A 41 -8.10 -9.84 -8.57
C ASP A 41 -6.81 -10.67 -8.43
N THR A 42 -5.81 -10.45 -9.30
CA THR A 42 -4.60 -11.28 -9.38
C THR A 42 -3.35 -10.57 -8.84
N VAL A 43 -3.36 -9.24 -8.71
CA VAL A 43 -2.17 -8.48 -8.30
C VAL A 43 -1.61 -8.91 -6.95
N GLN A 44 -2.48 -9.23 -5.97
CA GLN A 44 -2.02 -9.64 -4.64
C GLN A 44 -1.33 -11.01 -4.66
N GLU A 45 -1.84 -11.98 -5.42
CA GLU A 45 -1.21 -13.30 -5.53
C GLU A 45 0.11 -13.22 -6.33
N VAL A 46 0.15 -12.40 -7.39
CA VAL A 46 1.37 -12.16 -8.17
C VAL A 46 2.43 -11.46 -7.32
N LEU A 47 2.05 -10.44 -6.56
CA LEU A 47 2.95 -9.73 -5.64
C LEU A 47 3.52 -10.65 -4.55
N CYS A 48 2.69 -11.52 -3.98
CA CYS A 48 3.13 -12.52 -3.01
C CYS A 48 4.19 -13.45 -3.63
N ALA A 49 3.89 -13.98 -4.81
CA ALA A 49 4.79 -14.89 -5.53
C ALA A 49 6.10 -14.21 -5.95
N ALA A 50 6.02 -12.97 -6.45
CA ALA A 50 7.17 -12.17 -6.85
C ALA A 50 8.07 -11.86 -5.66
N THR A 51 7.50 -11.54 -4.51
CA THR A 51 8.23 -11.35 -3.26
C THR A 51 8.91 -12.63 -2.80
N LEU A 52 8.22 -13.78 -2.86
CA LEU A 52 8.81 -15.07 -2.46
C LEU A 52 9.97 -15.48 -3.38
N LEU A 53 9.79 -15.32 -4.69
CA LEU A 53 10.77 -15.70 -5.71
C LEU A 53 11.82 -14.61 -5.98
N GLN A 54 11.69 -13.46 -5.33
CA GLN A 54 12.60 -12.31 -5.41
C GLN A 54 12.73 -11.71 -6.83
N VAL A 55 11.61 -11.63 -7.56
CA VAL A 55 11.55 -11.01 -8.89
C VAL A 55 11.26 -9.52 -8.76
N GLN A 56 12.30 -8.73 -8.52
CA GLN A 56 12.20 -7.30 -8.16
C GLN A 56 11.47 -6.45 -9.20
N ASP A 57 11.65 -6.71 -10.48
CA ASP A 57 10.99 -5.94 -11.55
C ASP A 57 9.46 -6.10 -11.50
N VAL A 58 8.98 -7.32 -11.20
CA VAL A 58 7.55 -7.59 -11.03
C VAL A 58 7.02 -6.95 -9.75
N ILE A 59 7.79 -6.95 -8.66
CA ILE A 59 7.42 -6.27 -7.42
C ILE A 59 7.23 -4.77 -7.68
N GLY A 60 8.16 -4.14 -8.40
CA GLY A 60 8.05 -2.74 -8.80
C GLY A 60 6.80 -2.47 -9.63
N PHE A 61 6.54 -3.30 -10.65
CA PHE A 61 5.35 -3.17 -11.49
C PHE A 61 4.04 -3.33 -10.70
N CYS A 62 3.98 -4.29 -9.76
CA CYS A 62 2.83 -4.45 -8.87
C CYS A 62 2.64 -3.22 -7.96
N CYS A 63 3.72 -2.63 -7.44
CA CYS A 63 3.64 -1.41 -6.64
C CYS A 63 3.07 -0.23 -7.45
N ASP A 64 3.52 -0.08 -8.69
CA ASP A 64 3.04 0.98 -9.59
C ASP A 64 1.57 0.78 -9.97
N PHE A 65 1.18 -0.47 -10.25
CA PHE A 65 -0.20 -0.83 -10.52
C PHE A 65 -1.10 -0.53 -9.32
N LEU A 66 -0.74 -1.01 -8.12
CA LEU A 66 -1.49 -0.76 -6.89
C LEU A 66 -1.62 0.74 -6.60
N PHE A 67 -0.56 1.52 -6.80
CA PHE A 67 -0.62 2.96 -6.61
C PHE A 67 -1.50 3.66 -7.66
N SER A 68 -1.53 3.18 -8.91
CA SER A 68 -2.38 3.76 -9.97
C SER A 68 -3.88 3.59 -9.71
N TRP A 69 -4.25 2.56 -8.95
CA TRP A 69 -5.62 2.27 -8.53
C TRP A 69 -5.95 2.78 -7.12
N LEU A 70 -5.02 3.47 -6.47
CA LEU A 70 -5.21 3.95 -5.10
C LEU A 70 -6.29 5.05 -5.05
N ASP A 71 -7.19 4.91 -4.09
CA ASP A 71 -8.25 5.86 -3.78
C ASP A 71 -8.41 6.03 -2.26
N ASP A 72 -9.24 6.99 -1.86
CA ASP A 72 -9.51 7.30 -0.45
C ASP A 72 -10.18 6.14 0.32
N ASP A 73 -10.83 5.21 -0.38
CA ASP A 73 -11.52 4.07 0.23
C ASP A 73 -10.59 2.86 0.45
N ASN A 74 -9.64 2.65 -0.47
CA ASN A 74 -8.76 1.49 -0.55
C ASN A 74 -7.36 1.70 0.03
N ILE A 75 -6.97 2.95 0.34
CA ILE A 75 -5.64 3.31 0.82
C ILE A 75 -5.17 2.48 2.03
N LEU A 76 -6.08 2.10 2.95
CA LEU A 76 -5.75 1.25 4.09
C LEU A 76 -5.35 -0.17 3.69
N GLU A 77 -5.97 -0.70 2.64
CA GLU A 77 -5.69 -2.04 2.15
C GLU A 77 -4.34 -2.04 1.43
N VAL A 78 -4.09 -1.04 0.60
CA VAL A 78 -2.80 -0.88 -0.10
C VAL A 78 -1.66 -0.62 0.89
N GLU A 79 -1.86 0.20 1.92
CA GLU A 79 -0.88 0.43 2.99
C GLU A 79 -0.55 -0.88 3.74
N LYS A 80 -1.56 -1.68 4.10
CA LYS A 80 -1.33 -2.99 4.74
C LYS A 80 -0.53 -3.93 3.86
N LEU A 81 -0.78 -3.93 2.55
CA LEU A 81 0.03 -4.71 1.61
C LEU A 81 1.48 -4.23 1.61
N ALA A 82 1.70 -2.91 1.61
CA ALA A 82 3.03 -2.34 1.69
C ALA A 82 3.77 -2.77 2.96
N ASP A 83 3.10 -2.75 4.12
CA ASP A 83 3.68 -3.18 5.39
C ASP A 83 3.99 -4.68 5.42
N ILE A 84 3.06 -5.53 4.95
CA ILE A 84 3.21 -7.00 4.95
C ILE A 84 4.39 -7.45 4.07
N TYR A 85 4.56 -6.84 2.90
CA TYR A 85 5.59 -7.22 1.94
C TYR A 85 6.85 -6.34 2.02
N GLY A 86 6.89 -5.36 2.93
CA GLY A 86 8.04 -4.45 3.09
C GLY A 86 8.29 -3.53 1.90
N LEU A 87 7.22 -3.07 1.23
CA LEU A 87 7.27 -2.28 0.00
C LEU A 87 7.48 -0.80 0.29
N ASN A 88 8.70 -0.44 0.73
CA ASN A 88 9.04 0.92 1.14
C ASN A 88 8.72 1.98 0.06
N GLN A 89 8.93 1.66 -1.22
CA GLN A 89 8.63 2.59 -2.32
C GLN A 89 7.15 2.89 -2.44
N LEU A 90 6.29 1.88 -2.25
CA LEU A 90 4.84 2.05 -2.25
C LEU A 90 4.40 2.87 -1.03
N GLY A 91 4.94 2.57 0.15
CA GLY A 91 4.67 3.35 1.37
C GLY A 91 5.04 4.83 1.25
N GLU A 92 6.16 5.16 0.60
CA GLU A 92 6.53 6.57 0.33
C GLU A 92 5.57 7.25 -0.66
N LYS A 93 5.10 6.52 -1.68
CA LYS A 93 4.09 7.04 -2.62
C LYS A 93 2.75 7.29 -1.92
N ILE A 94 2.30 6.37 -1.06
CA ILE A 94 1.09 6.53 -0.24
C ILE A 94 1.24 7.72 0.70
N ARG A 95 2.39 7.85 1.39
CA ARG A 95 2.68 9.02 2.24
C ARG A 95 2.60 10.33 1.46
N SER A 96 3.17 10.37 0.26
CA SER A 96 3.11 11.53 -0.63
C SER A 96 1.68 11.85 -1.07
N TYR A 97 0.86 10.83 -1.32
CA TYR A 97 -0.57 11.00 -1.62
C TYR A 97 -1.34 11.59 -0.43
N LEU A 98 -1.09 11.09 0.78
CA LEU A 98 -1.71 11.60 2.01
C LEU A 98 -1.36 13.06 2.28
N LEU A 99 -0.09 13.44 2.09
CA LEU A 99 0.36 14.82 2.28
C LEU A 99 -0.33 15.81 1.35
N LYS A 100 -0.70 15.36 0.15
CA LYS A 100 -1.37 16.18 -0.87
C LYS A 100 -2.88 16.29 -0.69
N ASN A 101 -3.50 15.24 -0.17
CA ASN A 101 -4.96 15.11 -0.13
C ASN A 101 -5.52 15.08 1.29
N ILE A 102 -4.75 15.52 2.29
CA ILE A 102 -5.15 15.43 3.71
C ILE A 102 -6.50 16.11 3.99
N GLN A 103 -6.79 17.22 3.29
CA GLN A 103 -8.02 17.99 3.47
C GLN A 103 -9.27 17.18 3.10
N THR A 104 -9.26 16.53 1.93
CA THR A 104 -10.38 15.69 1.48
C THR A 104 -10.39 14.38 2.24
N PHE A 105 -9.22 13.77 2.41
CA PHE A 105 -9.08 12.46 3.03
C PHE A 105 -9.49 12.46 4.51
N SER A 106 -9.19 13.53 5.27
CA SER A 106 -9.57 13.62 6.69
C SER A 106 -11.07 13.51 6.94
N ARG A 107 -11.90 13.90 5.96
CA ARG A 107 -13.36 13.84 6.06
C ARG A 107 -13.92 12.42 5.85
N THR A 108 -13.10 11.51 5.33
CA THR A 108 -13.52 10.14 5.04
C THR A 108 -13.62 9.30 6.32
N PRO A 109 -14.46 8.25 6.35
CA PRO A 109 -14.47 7.32 7.48
C PRO A 109 -13.19 6.47 7.55
N VAL A 110 -12.42 6.39 6.46
CA VAL A 110 -11.19 5.62 6.35
C VAL A 110 -10.05 6.26 7.14
N TYR A 111 -9.95 7.59 7.12
CA TYR A 111 -8.97 8.35 7.91
C TYR A 111 -8.96 7.96 9.39
N ARG A 112 -10.14 7.79 9.99
CA ARG A 112 -10.31 7.44 11.41
C ARG A 112 -9.83 6.03 11.76
N LYS A 113 -9.63 5.17 10.77
CA LYS A 113 -9.12 3.80 10.95
C LYS A 113 -7.61 3.70 10.79
N LEU A 114 -6.93 4.78 10.38
CA LEU A 114 -5.47 4.80 10.29
C LEU A 114 -4.82 4.73 11.68
N PRO A 115 -3.62 4.14 11.77
CA PRO A 115 -2.81 4.20 12.98
C PRO A 115 -2.53 5.66 13.38
N PRO A 116 -2.65 6.00 14.69
CA PRO A 116 -2.42 7.37 15.15
C PRO A 116 -0.99 7.84 14.88
N GLU A 117 0.00 6.94 14.95
CA GLU A 117 1.40 7.22 14.64
C GLU A 117 1.58 7.73 13.20
N LYS A 118 0.85 7.15 12.25
CA LYS A 118 0.91 7.54 10.84
C LYS A 118 0.30 8.93 10.66
N ILE A 119 -0.87 9.18 11.26
CA ILE A 119 -1.53 10.48 11.18
C ILE A 119 -0.64 11.58 11.78
N LEU A 120 -0.06 11.32 12.95
CA LEU A 120 0.88 12.25 13.57
C LEU A 120 2.08 12.51 12.66
N SER A 121 2.63 11.47 12.01
CA SER A 121 3.75 11.64 11.08
C SER A 121 3.39 12.48 9.85
N VAL A 122 2.15 12.39 9.37
CA VAL A 122 1.66 13.17 8.21
C VAL A 122 1.39 14.62 8.61
N LEU A 123 0.67 14.83 9.73
CA LEU A 123 0.31 16.18 10.21
C LEU A 123 1.51 16.98 10.73
N SER A 124 2.57 16.32 11.22
CA SER A 124 3.81 16.99 11.66
C SER A 124 4.82 17.23 10.53
N SER A 125 4.51 16.78 9.30
CA SER A 125 5.39 16.93 8.16
C SER A 125 5.37 18.36 7.62
N ASN A 126 6.56 18.93 7.35
CA ASN A 126 6.67 20.22 6.66
C ASN A 126 6.34 20.15 5.17
N ASP A 127 6.25 18.95 4.60
CA ASP A 127 5.89 18.71 3.20
C ASP A 127 4.37 18.61 2.99
N LEU A 128 3.57 18.93 4.02
CA LEU A 128 2.11 18.89 3.97
C LEU A 128 1.58 20.00 3.06
N GLU A 129 0.81 19.65 2.03
CA GLU A 129 0.24 20.60 1.09
C GLU A 129 -1.16 21.03 1.58
N VAL A 130 -1.20 22.10 2.36
CA VAL A 130 -2.43 22.71 2.91
C VAL A 130 -2.48 24.21 2.63
N ASN A 131 -3.69 24.77 2.55
CA ASN A 131 -3.87 26.21 2.32
C ASN A 131 -3.74 27.03 3.60
N SER A 132 -3.97 26.42 4.77
CA SER A 132 -3.86 27.07 6.07
C SER A 132 -3.66 26.07 7.21
N GLU A 133 -3.08 26.54 8.32
CA GLU A 133 -2.97 25.76 9.57
C GLU A 133 -4.33 25.33 10.14
N ASN A 134 -5.40 26.05 9.80
CA ASN A 134 -6.75 25.66 10.20
C ASN A 134 -7.15 24.30 9.58
N GLU A 135 -6.71 24.00 8.35
CA GLU A 135 -6.99 22.71 7.71
C GLU A 135 -6.26 21.56 8.43
N VAL A 136 -5.06 21.81 8.95
CA VAL A 136 -4.30 20.84 9.75
C VAL A 136 -5.00 20.58 11.08
N PHE A 137 -5.48 21.66 11.72
CA PHE A 137 -6.26 21.59 12.95
C PHE A 137 -7.56 20.81 12.75
N GLU A 138 -8.34 21.13 11.71
CA GLU A 138 -9.56 20.39 11.36
C GLU A 138 -9.28 18.92 11.06
N ALA A 139 -8.22 18.61 10.31
CA ALA A 139 -7.83 17.23 10.04
C ALA A 139 -7.51 16.46 11.32
N ALA A 140 -6.81 17.07 12.27
CA ALA A 140 -6.55 16.47 13.58
C ALA A 140 -7.86 16.21 14.36
N LEU A 141 -8.83 17.14 14.31
CA LEU A 141 -10.13 16.95 14.94
C LEU A 141 -10.95 15.84 14.29
N HIS A 142 -10.93 15.72 12.96
CA HIS A 142 -11.63 14.67 12.22
C HIS A 142 -11.16 13.24 12.59
N TYR A 143 -10.04 13.09 13.27
CA TYR A 143 -9.61 11.79 13.79
C TYR A 143 -10.54 11.28 14.91
N HIS A 144 -10.99 12.18 15.79
CA HIS A 144 -11.85 11.83 16.93
C HIS A 144 -13.31 12.18 16.72
N TYR A 145 -13.60 13.22 15.93
CA TYR A 145 -14.94 13.76 15.72
C TYR A 145 -15.40 13.56 14.28
N THR A 146 -16.71 13.45 14.06
CA THR A 146 -17.24 13.48 12.68
C THR A 146 -17.13 14.91 12.12
N PRO A 147 -17.04 15.08 10.79
CA PRO A 147 -17.06 16.40 10.16
C PRO A 147 -18.26 17.25 10.62
N GLU A 148 -19.43 16.61 10.78
CA GLU A 148 -20.66 17.24 11.26
C GLU A 148 -20.59 17.76 12.70
N GLN A 149 -19.73 17.18 13.55
CA GLN A 149 -19.50 17.61 14.93
C GLN A 149 -18.50 18.77 14.99
N VAL A 150 -17.48 18.74 14.13
CA VAL A 150 -16.48 19.81 14.01
C VAL A 150 -17.12 21.08 13.45
N GLU A 151 -17.98 20.96 12.42
CA GLU A 151 -18.70 22.10 11.84
C GLU A 151 -19.72 22.76 12.78
N LYS A 152 -20.14 22.07 13.84
CA LYS A 152 -21.10 22.59 14.84
C LYS A 152 -20.45 23.23 16.06
N ASP A 153 -19.12 23.33 16.10
CA ASP A 153 -18.35 23.78 17.28
C ASP A 153 -18.69 23.00 18.57
N GLU A 154 -19.25 21.78 18.46
CA GLU A 154 -19.54 20.90 19.60
C GLU A 154 -18.29 20.09 20.01
N VAL A 155 -17.12 20.73 19.97
CA VAL A 155 -15.83 20.09 20.22
C VAL A 155 -15.35 20.46 21.63
N CYS A 156 -15.57 19.56 22.60
CA CYS A 156 -14.99 19.70 23.93
C CYS A 156 -13.55 19.18 23.92
N LEU A 157 -12.56 20.09 23.91
CA LEU A 157 -11.18 19.76 24.23
C LEU A 157 -11.09 19.48 25.74
N GLN A 158 -11.10 18.19 26.12
CA GLN A 158 -10.85 17.75 27.50
C GLN A 158 -9.36 17.55 27.76
#